data_AF-A0A2N3TBL9-F1
#
_entry.id   AF-A0A2N3TBL9-F1
#
_cell.length_a   1.000
_cell.length_b   1.000
_cell.length_c   1.000
_cell.angle_alpha   90.00
_cell.angle_beta   90.00
_cell.angle_gamma   90.00
#
_symmetry.space_group_name_H-M   'P 1'
#
loop_
_entity.id
_entity.type
_entity.pdbx_description
1 polymer ?
#
loop_
_entity_poly.entity_id
_entity_poly.type
_entity_poly.pdbx_seq_one_letter_code
_entity_poly.pdbx_strand_id
1 'polypeptide(L)'
;MKQFIHLTPKESRGLDIPIYKNALQLKKDAILIANTRKSYSSATSLLILSSEEAIKSVLVRLHAEQYNIYKLKESSKFFRDHKIRHQMAQLIEMGSGLIESMMKYDEQKPTEFLKTKVSWLDDLVNGAIDLVKAASPLLDATERIKELQEFNDLKNKGFYVDYRDGLILPQNEITETIYNRTLFITERVVRFSKLIRILSHEKLENHMPNEEINKNKELLKDFIDNAMQDFSFKDLNKSMA
;
A
#
# COMPACT_ATOMS: atom_id res chain seq x y z
N MET A 1 -23.30 17.26 -2.02
CA MET A 1 -22.24 16.68 -1.17
C MET A 1 -20.89 17.10 -1.73
N LYS A 2 -19.92 17.57 -0.90
CA LYS A 2 -18.55 17.86 -1.37
C LYS A 2 -17.83 16.55 -1.70
N GLN A 3 -16.96 16.58 -2.71
CA GLN A 3 -16.11 15.44 -3.07
C GLN A 3 -14.79 15.48 -2.30
N PHE A 4 -14.18 14.32 -2.03
CA PHE A 4 -12.92 14.21 -1.28
C PHE A 4 -11.82 15.13 -1.83
N ILE A 5 -11.66 15.19 -3.16
CA ILE A 5 -10.60 15.98 -3.80
C ILE A 5 -10.79 17.50 -3.67
N HIS A 6 -11.96 17.94 -3.21
CA HIS A 6 -12.29 19.36 -3.00
C HIS A 6 -12.32 19.74 -1.52
N LEU A 7 -11.96 18.81 -0.62
CA LEU A 7 -11.81 19.12 0.80
C LEU A 7 -10.50 19.87 1.01
N THR A 8 -10.48 20.76 2.01
CA THR A 8 -9.24 21.30 2.59
C THR A 8 -8.61 20.27 3.55
N PRO A 9 -7.31 20.40 3.90
CA PRO A 9 -6.69 19.55 4.91
C PRO A 9 -7.47 19.54 6.23
N LYS A 10 -7.95 20.70 6.68
CA LYS A 10 -8.76 20.84 7.90
C LYS A 10 -10.07 20.05 7.81
N GLU A 11 -10.77 20.11 6.67
CA GLU A 11 -12.01 19.35 6.43
C GLU A 11 -11.77 17.84 6.32
N SER A 12 -10.54 17.41 6.03
CA SER A 12 -10.20 15.99 5.88
C SER A 12 -9.90 15.30 7.22
N ARG A 13 -9.64 16.07 8.29
CA ARG A 13 -9.27 15.52 9.60
C ARG A 13 -10.36 14.58 10.13
N GLY A 14 -9.96 13.37 10.49
CA GLY A 14 -10.84 12.36 11.09
C GLY A 14 -11.71 11.59 10.10
N LEU A 15 -11.77 11.99 8.82
CA LEU A 15 -12.50 11.24 7.79
C LEU A 15 -11.82 9.91 7.44
N ASP A 16 -10.52 9.77 7.72
CA ASP A 16 -9.77 8.52 7.60
C ASP A 16 -10.27 7.43 8.55
N ILE A 17 -10.78 7.82 9.72
CA ILE A 17 -11.19 6.90 10.80
C ILE A 17 -12.33 5.96 10.37
N PRO A 18 -13.49 6.44 9.90
CA PRO A 18 -14.58 5.56 9.46
C PRO A 18 -14.17 4.70 8.25
N ILE A 19 -13.37 5.24 7.33
CA ILE A 19 -12.86 4.50 6.16
C ILE A 19 -11.97 3.34 6.60
N TYR A 20 -11.05 3.58 7.54
CA TYR A 20 -10.20 2.52 8.10
C TYR A 20 -11.00 1.48 8.88
N LYS A 21 -12.01 1.91 9.65
CA LYS A 21 -12.92 0.97 10.35
C LYS A 21 -13.65 0.07 9.36
N ASN A 22 -14.11 0.61 8.22
CA ASN A 22 -14.70 -0.16 7.14
C ASN A 22 -13.71 -1.18 6.56
N ALA A 23 -12.47 -0.76 6.28
CA ALA A 23 -11.40 -1.68 5.84
C ALA A 23 -11.20 -2.86 6.81
N LEU A 24 -11.14 -2.57 8.12
CA LEU A 24 -11.00 -3.62 9.15
C LEU A 24 -12.21 -4.55 9.21
N GLN A 25 -13.42 -4.03 9.04
CA GLN A 25 -14.64 -4.84 9.03
C GLN A 25 -14.65 -5.79 7.84
N LEU A 26 -14.38 -5.28 6.63
CA LEU A 26 -14.27 -6.10 5.42
C LEU A 26 -13.25 -7.24 5.56
N LYS A 27 -12.08 -6.95 6.17
CA LYS A 27 -11.08 -7.99 6.46
C LYS A 27 -11.61 -9.05 7.42
N LYS A 28 -12.29 -8.64 8.51
CA LYS A 28 -12.88 -9.57 9.49
C LYS A 28 -13.94 -10.46 8.83
N ASP A 29 -14.81 -9.87 8.01
CA ASP A 29 -15.86 -10.61 7.31
C ASP A 29 -15.27 -11.60 6.31
N ALA A 30 -14.22 -11.21 5.59
CA ALA A 30 -13.49 -12.10 4.71
C ALA A 30 -12.92 -13.33 5.45
N ILE A 31 -12.22 -13.09 6.56
CA ILE A 31 -11.65 -14.16 7.40
C ILE A 31 -12.74 -15.08 7.93
N LEU A 32 -13.86 -14.50 8.40
CA LEU A 32 -14.98 -15.28 8.91
C LEU A 32 -15.56 -16.19 7.82
N ILE A 33 -15.79 -15.67 6.63
CA ILE A 33 -16.37 -16.43 5.50
C ILE A 33 -15.41 -17.53 5.01
N ALA A 34 -14.11 -17.24 4.92
CA ALA A 34 -13.10 -18.24 4.57
C ALA A 34 -13.05 -19.37 5.61
N ASN A 35 -13.04 -19.03 6.90
CA ASN A 35 -12.92 -20.03 7.97
C ASN A 35 -14.17 -20.88 8.13
N THR A 36 -15.35 -20.27 8.05
CA THR A 36 -16.63 -20.94 8.34
C THR A 36 -17.21 -21.68 7.14
N ARG A 37 -17.02 -21.15 5.93
CA ARG A 37 -17.66 -21.67 4.71
C ARG A 37 -16.68 -22.15 3.65
N LYS A 38 -15.38 -21.94 3.86
CA LYS A 38 -14.33 -22.21 2.85
C LYS A 38 -14.62 -21.50 1.52
N SER A 39 -15.35 -20.38 1.58
CA SER A 39 -15.68 -19.57 0.40
C SER A 39 -14.54 -18.60 0.11
N TYR A 40 -13.46 -19.14 -0.43
CA TYR A 40 -12.23 -18.40 -0.72
C TYR A 40 -12.45 -17.33 -1.81
N SER A 41 -13.37 -17.55 -2.74
CA SER A 41 -13.71 -16.59 -3.80
C SER A 41 -14.29 -15.28 -3.25
N SER A 42 -15.35 -15.37 -2.45
CA SER A 42 -15.97 -14.19 -1.82
C SER A 42 -15.04 -13.54 -0.80
N ALA A 43 -14.31 -14.35 -0.02
CA ALA A 43 -13.36 -13.84 0.95
C ALA A 43 -12.22 -13.05 0.29
N THR A 44 -11.68 -13.55 -0.83
CA THR A 44 -10.65 -12.86 -1.62
C THR A 44 -11.14 -11.49 -2.11
N SER A 45 -12.37 -11.44 -2.62
CA SER A 45 -12.96 -10.17 -3.10
C SER A 45 -13.15 -9.16 -1.96
N LEU A 46 -13.58 -9.61 -0.78
CA LEU A 46 -13.69 -8.79 0.42
C LEU A 46 -12.33 -8.28 0.92
N LEU A 47 -11.27 -9.10 0.83
CA LEU A 47 -9.90 -8.66 1.17
C LEU A 47 -9.41 -7.58 0.20
N ILE A 48 -9.67 -7.73 -1.09
CA ILE A 48 -9.29 -6.70 -2.08
C ILE A 48 -10.04 -5.39 -1.80
N LEU A 49 -11.34 -5.45 -1.49
CA LEU A 49 -12.09 -4.27 -1.04
C LEU A 49 -11.54 -3.67 0.27
N SER A 50 -11.13 -4.50 1.22
CA SER A 50 -10.47 -4.05 2.45
C SER A 50 -9.19 -3.27 2.15
N SER A 51 -8.34 -3.79 1.26
CA SER A 51 -7.12 -3.11 0.83
C SER A 51 -7.40 -1.76 0.16
N GLU A 52 -8.41 -1.71 -0.72
CA GLU A 52 -8.85 -0.51 -1.40
C GLU A 52 -9.34 0.58 -0.42
N GLU A 53 -10.05 0.19 0.65
CA GLU A 53 -10.51 1.11 1.69
C GLU A 53 -9.36 1.56 2.60
N ALA A 54 -8.43 0.68 2.94
CA ALA A 54 -7.23 1.05 3.71
C ALA A 54 -6.39 2.11 2.97
N ILE A 55 -6.27 2.00 1.64
CA ILE A 55 -5.56 2.99 0.81
C ILE A 55 -6.29 4.33 0.78
N LYS A 56 -7.63 4.34 0.67
CA LYS A 56 -8.41 5.58 0.81
C LYS A 56 -8.17 6.24 2.16
N SER A 57 -8.13 5.45 3.24
CA SER A 57 -7.82 5.94 4.59
C SER A 57 -6.44 6.61 4.65
N VAL A 58 -5.41 5.98 4.05
CA VAL A 58 -4.06 6.57 3.92
C VAL A 58 -4.12 7.91 3.20
N LEU A 59 -4.75 7.96 2.02
CA LEU A 59 -4.85 9.17 1.21
C LEU A 59 -5.50 10.34 1.96
N VAL A 60 -6.63 10.06 2.62
CA VAL A 60 -7.36 11.06 3.42
C VAL A 60 -6.51 11.51 4.60
N ARG A 61 -5.81 10.59 5.27
CA ARG A 61 -4.94 10.94 6.40
C ARG A 61 -3.78 11.82 5.97
N LEU A 62 -3.07 11.45 4.91
CA LEU A 62 -1.97 12.25 4.37
C LEU A 62 -2.45 13.65 3.98
N HIS A 63 -3.62 13.76 3.34
CA HIS A 63 -4.17 15.06 3.03
C HIS A 63 -4.50 15.89 4.28
N ALA A 64 -5.04 15.27 5.33
CA ALA A 64 -5.33 15.94 6.61
C ALA A 64 -4.06 16.47 7.31
N GLU A 65 -2.93 15.82 7.10
CA GLU A 65 -1.59 16.21 7.57
C GLU A 65 -0.87 17.19 6.62
N GLN A 66 -1.58 17.76 5.64
CA GLN A 66 -1.07 18.79 4.71
C GLN A 66 -0.02 18.30 3.71
N TYR A 67 0.07 17.00 3.47
CA TYR A 67 0.79 16.48 2.30
C TYR A 67 0.04 16.84 1.01
N ASN A 68 0.75 17.13 -0.08
CA ASN A 68 0.19 17.52 -1.37
C ASN A 68 -0.42 16.33 -2.16
N ILE A 69 -0.86 15.28 -1.47
CA ILE A 69 -1.36 14.03 -2.05
C ILE A 69 -2.52 14.27 -3.03
N TYR A 70 -3.41 15.24 -2.76
CA TYR A 70 -4.52 15.58 -3.67
C TYR A 70 -4.11 16.48 -4.84
N LYS A 71 -2.89 17.01 -4.86
CA LYS A 71 -2.33 17.78 -5.98
C LYS A 71 -1.52 16.91 -6.95
N LEU A 72 -1.27 15.64 -6.59
CA LEU A 72 -0.57 14.71 -7.46
C LEU A 72 -1.28 14.53 -8.79
N LYS A 73 -0.49 14.20 -9.82
CA LYS A 73 -1.01 13.79 -11.12
C LYS A 73 -1.99 12.62 -10.92
N GLU A 74 -3.16 12.72 -11.54
CA GLU A 74 -4.23 11.71 -11.47
C GLU A 74 -4.96 11.58 -10.11
N SER A 75 -4.76 12.49 -9.15
CA SER A 75 -5.41 12.46 -7.84
C SER A 75 -6.95 12.41 -7.89
N SER A 76 -7.56 13.02 -8.91
CA SER A 76 -9.00 12.99 -9.17
C SER A 76 -9.59 11.58 -9.33
N LYS A 77 -8.74 10.59 -9.63
CA LYS A 77 -9.12 9.19 -9.80
C LYS A 77 -8.97 8.36 -8.53
N PHE A 78 -8.25 8.83 -7.50
CA PHE A 78 -7.97 8.07 -6.27
C PHE A 78 -9.20 7.42 -5.61
N PHE A 79 -10.33 8.13 -5.64
CA PHE A 79 -11.58 7.68 -4.98
C PHE A 79 -12.57 7.04 -5.95
N ARG A 80 -12.31 7.07 -7.26
CA ARG A 80 -13.24 6.64 -8.31
C ARG A 80 -12.73 5.42 -9.07
N ASP A 81 -11.42 5.32 -9.25
CA ASP A 81 -10.75 4.26 -9.98
C ASP A 81 -10.11 3.28 -8.99
N HIS A 82 -10.48 2.00 -9.08
CA HIS A 82 -9.85 0.95 -8.27
C HIS A 82 -8.44 0.61 -8.77
N LYS A 83 -8.13 0.80 -10.07
CA LYS A 83 -6.81 0.50 -10.62
C LYS A 83 -5.73 1.37 -9.99
N ILE A 84 -6.02 2.66 -9.79
CA ILE A 84 -5.07 3.54 -9.09
C ILE A 84 -4.88 3.12 -7.63
N ARG A 85 -5.91 2.59 -6.97
CA ARG A 85 -5.76 2.05 -5.62
C ARG A 85 -4.84 0.82 -5.62
N HIS A 86 -4.94 -0.07 -6.61
CA HIS A 86 -4.00 -1.19 -6.75
C HIS A 86 -2.56 -0.72 -7.03
N GLN A 87 -2.39 0.30 -7.87
CA GLN A 87 -1.07 0.89 -8.15
C GLN A 87 -0.47 1.57 -6.90
N MET A 88 -1.30 2.20 -6.08
CA MET A 88 -0.86 2.70 -4.77
C MET A 88 -0.46 1.57 -3.82
N ALA A 89 -1.17 0.44 -3.83
CA ALA A 89 -0.76 -0.73 -3.06
C ALA A 89 0.62 -1.23 -3.52
N GLN A 90 0.91 -1.19 -4.82
CA GLN A 90 2.21 -1.58 -5.37
C GLN A 90 3.32 -0.63 -4.88
N LEU A 91 3.08 0.68 -4.85
CA LEU A 91 4.03 1.64 -4.27
C LEU A 91 4.27 1.40 -2.78
N ILE A 92 3.21 1.14 -2.02
CA ILE A 92 3.32 0.78 -0.59
C ILE A 92 4.13 -0.49 -0.42
N GLU A 93 3.91 -1.49 -1.26
CA GLU A 93 4.60 -2.77 -1.22
C GLU A 93 6.08 -2.63 -1.55
N MET A 94 6.41 -1.89 -2.62
CA MET A 94 7.78 -1.57 -3.01
C MET A 94 8.52 -0.82 -1.89
N GLY A 95 7.90 0.23 -1.33
CA GLY A 95 8.48 0.98 -0.22
C GLY A 95 8.70 0.11 1.03
N SER A 96 7.74 -0.77 1.35
CA SER A 96 7.87 -1.70 2.48
C SER A 96 8.98 -2.72 2.23
N GLY A 97 9.10 -3.25 1.02
CA GLY A 97 10.17 -4.18 0.64
C GLY A 97 11.56 -3.54 0.70
N LEU A 98 11.71 -2.29 0.25
CA LEU A 98 12.96 -1.54 0.38
C LEU A 98 13.37 -1.36 1.85
N ILE A 99 12.44 -0.96 2.72
CA ILE A 99 12.68 -0.80 4.16
C ILE A 99 13.10 -2.14 4.78
N GLU A 100 12.38 -3.23 4.48
CA GLU A 100 12.71 -4.56 4.99
C GLU A 100 14.08 -5.06 4.51
N SER A 101 14.45 -4.77 3.26
CA SER A 101 15.77 -5.06 2.71
C SER A 101 16.88 -4.26 3.40
N MET A 102 16.67 -2.96 3.64
CA MET A 102 17.62 -2.13 4.39
C MET A 102 17.81 -2.65 5.82
N MET A 103 16.73 -2.98 6.52
CA MET A 103 16.79 -3.56 7.87
C MET A 103 17.58 -4.89 7.88
N LYS A 104 17.31 -5.79 6.92
CA LYS A 104 18.04 -7.06 6.82
C LYS A 104 19.51 -6.90 6.48
N TYR A 105 19.88 -5.85 5.74
CA TYR A 105 21.26 -5.51 5.43
C TYR A 105 21.99 -4.98 6.67
N ASP A 106 21.37 -4.07 7.42
CA ASP A 106 21.92 -3.51 8.66
C ASP A 106 22.13 -4.57 9.75
N GLU A 107 21.24 -5.57 9.81
CA GLU A 107 21.35 -6.72 10.72
C GLU A 107 22.54 -7.65 10.37
N GLN A 108 23.16 -7.54 9.20
CA GLN A 108 24.20 -8.46 8.69
C GLN A 108 25.66 -7.95 8.78
N LYS A 109 25.95 -6.70 9.20
CA LYS A 109 27.28 -6.02 9.36
C LYS A 109 28.55 -6.68 8.74
N PRO A 110 29.36 -5.93 7.94
CA PRO A 110 30.44 -5.15 8.57
C PRO A 110 30.90 -3.80 7.90
N THR A 111 31.48 -2.94 8.77
CA THR A 111 32.37 -1.74 8.61
C THR A 111 31.88 -0.43 7.98
N GLU A 112 32.10 0.66 8.73
CA GLU A 112 31.88 2.07 8.39
C GLU A 112 32.63 2.50 7.12
N PHE A 113 31.98 3.11 6.12
CA PHE A 113 32.60 4.15 5.27
C PHE A 113 31.56 5.07 4.58
N LEU A 114 31.74 6.38 4.83
CA LEU A 114 31.33 7.61 4.12
C LEU A 114 29.90 8.17 4.19
N LYS A 115 29.86 9.45 4.62
CA LYS A 115 28.72 10.37 4.66
C LYS A 115 28.55 11.10 3.33
N THR A 116 27.35 11.10 2.76
CA THR A 116 26.91 12.01 1.68
C THR A 116 25.76 12.91 2.17
N LYS A 117 25.53 14.04 1.48
CA LYS A 117 24.65 15.13 1.94
C LYS A 117 23.17 15.03 1.53
N VAL A 118 22.79 14.07 0.69
CA VAL A 118 21.40 13.56 0.44
C VAL A 118 21.55 12.15 -0.16
N SER A 119 21.03 11.07 0.47
CA SER A 119 21.55 9.70 0.24
C SER A 119 20.60 8.65 -0.37
N TRP A 120 19.27 8.72 -0.22
CA TRP A 120 18.43 7.52 -0.42
C TRP A 120 18.15 7.13 -1.89
N LEU A 121 18.28 8.04 -2.84
CA LEU A 121 18.08 7.73 -4.27
C LEU A 121 19.38 7.33 -4.97
N ASP A 122 20.52 7.86 -4.53
CA ASP A 122 21.83 7.52 -5.08
C ASP A 122 22.30 6.13 -4.61
N ASP A 123 21.89 5.69 -3.42
CA ASP A 123 22.15 4.34 -2.89
C ASP A 123 21.30 3.26 -3.57
N LEU A 124 20.11 3.60 -4.06
CA LEU A 124 19.19 2.68 -4.73
C LEU A 124 19.69 2.30 -6.13
N VAL A 125 20.48 3.19 -6.76
CA VAL A 125 21.05 2.99 -8.09
C VAL A 125 22.50 2.45 -8.02
N ASN A 126 23.27 2.76 -6.97
CA ASN A 126 24.68 2.35 -6.87
C ASN A 126 24.94 1.11 -5.98
N GLY A 127 23.97 0.63 -5.20
CA GLY A 127 24.10 -0.52 -4.29
C GLY A 127 23.88 -1.90 -4.92
N ALA A 128 24.22 -2.11 -6.19
CA ALA A 128 23.97 -3.37 -6.91
C ALA A 128 25.00 -4.49 -6.62
N ILE A 129 25.65 -4.51 -5.45
CA ILE A 129 26.64 -5.54 -5.10
C ILE A 129 26.49 -5.96 -3.63
N ASP A 130 25.53 -6.87 -3.37
CA ASP A 130 25.67 -8.08 -2.53
C ASP A 130 24.32 -8.84 -2.46
N LEU A 131 24.10 -9.70 -3.46
CA LEU A 131 22.83 -9.72 -4.20
C LEU A 131 21.84 -10.86 -3.87
N VAL A 132 22.09 -11.76 -2.90
CA VAL A 132 21.22 -12.95 -2.75
C VAL A 132 20.31 -12.92 -1.52
N LYS A 133 20.78 -12.48 -0.35
CA LYS A 133 19.96 -12.48 0.89
C LYS A 133 19.29 -11.15 1.21
N ALA A 134 19.93 -10.02 0.88
CA ALA A 134 19.35 -8.68 1.01
C ALA A 134 18.27 -8.39 -0.07
N ALA A 135 18.29 -9.11 -1.19
CA ALA A 135 17.34 -8.96 -2.29
C ALA A 135 16.02 -9.73 -2.11
N SER A 136 15.94 -10.71 -1.20
CA SER A 136 14.72 -11.53 -1.01
C SER A 136 13.46 -10.69 -0.74
N PRO A 137 13.46 -9.69 0.16
CA PRO A 137 12.27 -8.85 0.36
C PRO A 137 11.83 -8.08 -0.89
N LEU A 138 12.76 -7.70 -1.77
CA LEU A 138 12.49 -7.04 -3.05
C LEU A 138 11.97 -8.01 -4.11
N LEU A 139 12.49 -9.23 -4.15
CA LEU A 139 11.97 -10.29 -5.02
C LEU A 139 10.54 -10.65 -4.60
N ASP A 140 10.31 -10.85 -3.30
CA ASP A 140 8.98 -11.14 -2.77
C ASP A 140 8.02 -9.95 -3.00
N ALA A 141 8.51 -8.70 -2.91
CA ALA A 141 7.72 -7.51 -3.25
C ALA A 141 7.35 -7.49 -4.73
N THR A 142 8.25 -7.90 -5.61
CA THR A 142 7.99 -8.00 -7.06
C THR A 142 6.90 -9.04 -7.37
N GLU A 143 6.94 -10.20 -6.71
CA GLU A 143 5.87 -11.20 -6.84
C GLU A 143 4.53 -10.64 -6.36
N ARG A 144 4.50 -9.97 -5.21
CA ARG A 144 3.27 -9.34 -4.69
C ARG A 144 2.77 -8.20 -5.57
N ILE A 145 3.66 -7.46 -6.22
CA ILE A 145 3.29 -6.43 -7.19
C ILE A 145 2.59 -7.05 -8.40
N LYS A 146 3.07 -8.20 -8.91
CA LYS A 146 2.38 -8.95 -9.97
C LYS A 146 1.00 -9.42 -9.49
N GLU A 147 0.89 -9.96 -8.28
CA GLU A 147 -0.41 -10.34 -7.69
C GLU A 147 -1.36 -9.13 -7.56
N LEU A 148 -0.85 -7.96 -7.17
CA LEU A 148 -1.62 -6.72 -7.09
C LEU A 148 -2.14 -6.24 -8.46
N GLN A 149 -1.49 -6.58 -9.57
CA GLN A 149 -2.00 -6.28 -10.91
C GLN A 149 -3.24 -7.11 -11.25
N GLU A 150 -3.38 -8.30 -10.65
CA GLU A 150 -4.52 -9.20 -10.85
C GLU A 150 -5.72 -8.89 -9.94
N PHE A 151 -5.57 -7.99 -8.95
CA PHE A 151 -6.61 -7.71 -7.95
C PHE A 151 -7.96 -7.30 -8.55
N ASN A 152 -7.98 -6.56 -9.67
CA ASN A 152 -9.24 -6.24 -10.31
C ASN A 152 -9.97 -7.52 -10.79
N ASP A 153 -9.24 -8.38 -11.48
CA ASP A 153 -9.80 -9.56 -12.10
C ASP A 153 -10.17 -10.60 -11.04
N LEU A 154 -9.35 -10.77 -10.00
CA LEU A 154 -9.65 -11.64 -8.86
C LEU A 154 -10.90 -11.18 -8.08
N LYS A 155 -11.06 -9.88 -7.84
CA LYS A 155 -12.25 -9.33 -7.17
C LYS A 155 -13.51 -9.55 -8.02
N ASN A 156 -13.43 -9.28 -9.31
CA ASN A 156 -14.56 -9.47 -10.22
C ASN A 156 -14.92 -10.96 -10.33
N LYS A 157 -13.92 -11.83 -10.45
CA LYS A 157 -14.10 -13.28 -10.45
C LYS A 157 -14.74 -13.79 -9.16
N GLY A 158 -14.25 -13.33 -8.01
CA GLY A 158 -14.72 -13.85 -6.72
C GLY A 158 -16.16 -13.47 -6.37
N PHE A 159 -16.67 -12.35 -6.88
CA PHE A 159 -18.08 -11.97 -6.81
C PHE A 159 -18.93 -12.39 -8.00
N TYR A 160 -18.34 -13.06 -8.99
CA TYR A 160 -19.03 -13.46 -10.22
C TYR A 160 -19.59 -12.27 -11.03
N VAL A 161 -18.78 -11.22 -11.21
CA VAL A 161 -19.15 -9.98 -11.94
C VAL A 161 -18.19 -9.74 -13.11
N ASP A 162 -18.68 -9.15 -14.21
CA ASP A 162 -17.92 -8.83 -15.45
C ASP A 162 -17.38 -10.05 -16.22
N TYR A 163 -18.16 -11.13 -16.24
CA TYR A 163 -17.88 -12.35 -17.00
C TYR A 163 -18.37 -12.17 -18.42
N ARG A 164 -17.44 -12.17 -19.39
CA ARG A 164 -17.76 -11.71 -20.74
C ARG A 164 -18.20 -12.79 -21.72
N ASP A 165 -17.90 -14.08 -21.51
CA ASP A 165 -18.42 -15.21 -22.31
C ASP A 165 -17.94 -16.58 -21.78
N GLY A 166 -18.09 -16.85 -20.47
CA GLY A 166 -17.64 -18.13 -19.88
C GLY A 166 -18.36 -18.54 -18.60
N LEU A 167 -18.81 -19.80 -18.54
CA LEU A 167 -19.30 -20.45 -17.32
C LEU A 167 -18.11 -21.00 -16.53
N ILE A 168 -17.52 -20.17 -15.66
CA ILE A 168 -16.51 -20.63 -14.69
C ILE A 168 -17.12 -20.61 -13.28
N LEU A 169 -16.73 -21.55 -12.42
CA LEU A 169 -17.14 -21.54 -11.02
C LEU A 169 -16.08 -20.76 -10.23
N PRO A 170 -16.42 -19.63 -9.56
CA PRO A 170 -15.45 -18.84 -8.79
C PRO A 170 -14.62 -19.65 -7.78
N GLN A 171 -15.22 -20.72 -7.25
CA GLN A 171 -14.61 -21.63 -6.28
C GLN A 171 -13.47 -22.47 -6.89
N ASN A 172 -13.50 -22.68 -8.20
CA ASN A 172 -12.45 -23.41 -8.92
C ASN A 172 -11.32 -22.47 -9.37
N GLU A 173 -11.63 -21.20 -9.61
CA GLU A 173 -10.67 -20.18 -10.05
C GLU A 173 -9.90 -19.56 -8.87
N ILE A 174 -10.55 -19.39 -7.73
CA ILE A 174 -9.97 -18.75 -6.54
C ILE A 174 -9.79 -19.80 -5.45
N THR A 175 -8.56 -20.32 -5.39
CA THR A 175 -8.15 -21.33 -4.41
C THR A 175 -7.83 -20.72 -3.04
N GLU A 176 -7.68 -21.58 -2.04
CA GLU A 176 -7.17 -21.19 -0.72
C GLU A 176 -5.80 -20.51 -0.80
N THR A 177 -4.94 -20.95 -1.72
CA THR A 177 -3.62 -20.34 -1.94
C THR A 177 -3.74 -18.89 -2.40
N ILE A 178 -4.64 -18.60 -3.35
CA ILE A 178 -4.91 -17.22 -3.83
C ILE A 178 -5.47 -16.38 -2.69
N TYR A 179 -6.40 -16.93 -1.90
CA TYR A 179 -6.93 -16.27 -0.73
C TYR A 179 -5.84 -15.91 0.30
N ASN A 180 -4.96 -16.86 0.65
CA ASN A 180 -3.92 -16.64 1.65
C ASN A 180 -2.88 -15.59 1.21
N ARG A 181 -2.53 -15.58 -0.09
CA ARG A 181 -1.68 -14.55 -0.69
C ARG A 181 -2.33 -13.16 -0.64
N THR A 182 -3.61 -13.08 -1.04
CA THR A 182 -4.41 -11.86 -0.98
C THR A 182 -4.53 -11.33 0.46
N LEU A 183 -4.72 -12.24 1.43
CA LEU A 183 -4.76 -11.92 2.85
C LEU A 183 -3.45 -11.29 3.29
N PHE A 184 -2.31 -11.91 2.96
CA PHE A 184 -1.00 -11.39 3.30
C PHE A 184 -0.75 -9.98 2.75
N ILE A 185 -1.04 -9.74 1.46
CA ILE A 185 -0.92 -8.41 0.85
C ILE A 185 -1.84 -7.40 1.55
N THR A 186 -3.10 -7.78 1.81
CA THR A 186 -4.07 -6.93 2.50
C THR A 186 -3.59 -6.55 3.90
N GLU A 187 -2.97 -7.48 4.62
CA GLU A 187 -2.39 -7.21 5.93
C GLU A 187 -1.26 -6.20 5.91
N ARG A 188 -0.41 -6.24 4.89
CA ARG A 188 0.67 -5.26 4.70
C ARG A 188 0.10 -3.87 4.43
N VAL A 189 -0.88 -3.75 3.55
CA VAL A 189 -1.57 -2.47 3.28
C VAL A 189 -2.28 -1.92 4.54
N VAL A 190 -2.99 -2.77 5.29
CA VAL A 190 -3.64 -2.37 6.54
C VAL A 190 -2.61 -1.94 7.60
N ARG A 191 -1.49 -2.66 7.72
CA ARG A 191 -0.39 -2.31 8.62
C ARG A 191 0.21 -0.96 8.24
N PHE A 192 0.46 -0.71 6.96
CA PHE A 192 0.93 0.59 6.47
C PHE A 192 -0.05 1.71 6.84
N SER A 193 -1.36 1.51 6.61
CA SER A 193 -2.37 2.49 7.04
C SER A 193 -2.34 2.75 8.55
N LYS A 194 -2.10 1.72 9.37
CA LYS A 194 -1.90 1.89 10.82
C LYS A 194 -0.65 2.69 11.15
N LEU A 195 0.47 2.43 10.46
CA LEU A 195 1.73 3.15 10.66
C LEU A 195 1.59 4.65 10.36
N ILE A 196 0.97 5.01 9.24
CA ILE A 196 0.69 6.42 8.91
C ILE A 196 -0.13 7.10 10.01
N ARG A 197 -1.15 6.42 10.55
CA ARG A 197 -1.96 6.96 11.65
C ARG A 197 -1.17 7.13 12.95
N ILE A 198 -0.23 6.23 13.25
CA ILE A 198 0.66 6.32 14.42
C ILE A 198 1.63 7.49 14.25
N LEU A 199 2.29 7.59 13.08
CA LEU A 199 3.25 8.66 12.76
C LEU A 199 2.64 10.05 12.94
N SER A 200 1.35 10.17 12.66
CA SER A 200 0.59 11.41 12.78
C SER A 200 -0.13 11.60 14.13
N HIS A 201 0.07 10.70 15.11
CA HIS A 201 -0.58 10.79 16.41
C HIS A 201 0.22 11.67 17.38
N GLU A 202 -0.42 12.64 18.05
CA GLU A 202 0.25 13.60 18.95
C GLU A 202 1.06 12.91 20.05
N LYS A 203 0.49 11.87 20.67
CA LYS A 203 1.16 11.09 21.72
C LYS A 203 2.39 10.29 21.28
N LEU A 204 2.77 10.29 20.00
CA LEU A 204 3.96 9.57 19.54
C LEU A 204 5.24 10.12 20.18
N GLU A 205 5.28 11.42 20.50
CA GLU A 205 6.40 12.07 21.18
C GLU A 205 6.70 11.47 22.57
N ASN A 206 5.73 10.82 23.19
CA ASN A 206 5.93 10.12 24.47
C ASN A 206 6.71 8.80 24.31
N HIS A 207 6.89 8.33 23.08
CA HIS A 207 7.44 7.01 22.78
C HIS A 207 8.65 7.06 21.83
N MET A 208 8.86 8.18 21.14
CA MET A 208 9.94 8.38 20.17
C MET A 208 10.44 9.83 20.22
N PRO A 209 11.76 10.07 20.10
CA PRO A 209 12.30 11.43 20.05
C PRO A 209 11.68 12.27 18.93
N ASN A 210 11.35 13.54 19.22
CA ASN A 210 10.74 14.45 18.26
C ASN A 210 11.58 14.65 16.99
N GLU A 211 12.92 14.60 17.10
CA GLU A 211 13.82 14.66 15.94
C GLU A 211 13.57 13.49 14.97
N GLU A 212 13.43 12.27 15.49
CA GLU A 212 13.17 11.07 14.69
C GLU A 212 11.78 11.09 14.05
N ILE A 213 10.77 11.54 14.81
CA ILE A 213 9.40 11.73 14.30
C ILE A 213 9.41 12.74 13.14
N ASN A 214 10.08 13.88 13.31
CA ASN A 214 10.14 14.93 12.31
C ASN A 214 10.89 14.46 11.06
N LYS A 215 12.02 13.78 11.22
CA LYS A 215 12.77 13.17 10.11
C LYS A 215 11.88 12.24 9.29
N ASN A 216 11.10 11.36 9.93
CA ASN A 216 10.19 10.45 9.23
C ASN A 216 9.06 11.19 8.50
N LYS A 217 8.52 12.26 9.11
CA LYS A 217 7.50 13.11 8.47
C LYS A 217 8.05 13.88 7.27
N GLU A 218 9.29 14.36 7.36
CA GLU A 218 10.01 15.06 6.28
C GLU A 218 10.32 14.11 5.12
N LEU A 219 10.82 12.90 5.38
CA LEU A 219 11.04 11.89 4.33
C LEU A 219 9.74 11.58 3.57
N LEU A 220 8.64 11.38 4.31
CA LEU A 220 7.33 11.16 3.71
C LEU A 220 6.86 12.38 2.91
N LYS A 221 7.19 13.59 3.38
CA LYS A 221 6.87 14.85 2.69
C LYS A 221 7.64 14.96 1.40
N ASP A 222 8.94 14.72 1.41
CA ASP A 222 9.77 14.79 0.22
C ASP A 222 9.36 13.75 -0.82
N PHE A 223 9.02 12.53 -0.38
CA PHE A 223 8.51 11.51 -1.27
C PHE A 223 7.19 11.94 -1.94
N ILE A 224 6.21 12.41 -1.18
CA ILE A 224 4.89 12.77 -1.72
C ILE A 224 4.97 14.08 -2.51
N ASP A 225 5.54 15.12 -1.93
CA ASP A 225 5.46 16.48 -2.45
C ASP A 225 6.46 16.72 -3.59
N ASN A 226 7.60 16.02 -3.61
CA ASN A 226 8.63 16.20 -4.64
C ASN A 226 8.71 14.98 -5.57
N ALA A 227 8.98 13.77 -5.05
CA ALA A 227 9.25 12.60 -5.90
C ALA A 227 8.01 12.13 -6.69
N MET A 228 6.83 12.22 -6.08
CA MET A 228 5.57 11.78 -6.69
C MET A 228 4.87 12.85 -7.54
N GLN A 229 5.35 14.10 -7.54
CA GLN A 229 4.64 15.23 -8.15
C GLN A 229 4.34 15.00 -9.64
N ASP A 230 5.34 14.55 -10.39
CA ASP A 230 5.25 14.31 -11.83
C ASP A 230 5.02 12.83 -12.20
N PHE A 231 5.03 11.96 -11.19
CA PHE A 231 4.84 10.52 -11.36
C PHE A 231 3.45 10.22 -11.95
N SER A 232 3.40 9.42 -13.03
CA SER A 232 2.14 8.90 -13.56
C SER A 232 1.96 7.45 -13.17
N PHE A 233 0.83 7.14 -12.55
CA PHE A 233 0.50 5.76 -12.21
C PHE A 233 0.32 4.87 -13.45
N LYS A 234 0.01 5.47 -14.61
CA LYS A 234 -0.02 4.76 -15.90
C LYS A 234 1.30 4.13 -16.31
N ASP A 235 2.43 4.70 -15.87
CA ASP A 235 3.76 4.24 -16.29
C ASP A 235 4.27 3.09 -15.41
N LEU A 236 3.73 2.95 -14.19
CA LEU A 236 4.08 1.88 -13.24
C LEU A 236 3.87 0.48 -13.85
N ASN A 237 2.78 0.28 -14.61
CA ASN A 237 2.49 -1.01 -15.23
C ASN A 237 3.30 -1.25 -16.52
N LYS A 238 3.88 -0.21 -17.12
CA LYS A 238 4.72 -0.33 -18.32
C LYS A 238 6.17 -0.67 -17.98
N SER A 239 6.67 -0.22 -16.82
CA SER A 239 8.05 -0.44 -16.38
C SER A 239 8.28 -1.81 -15.72
N MET A 240 7.22 -2.58 -15.50
CA MET A 240 7.27 -3.89 -14.81
C MET A 240 6.90 -5.07 -15.73
N ALA A 241 6.63 -4.79 -17.01
CA ALA A 241 6.42 -5.77 -18.08
C ALA A 241 7.71 -5.91 -18.90
#